data_AF-A0A4R5NS36-F1
#
_entry.id   AF-A0A4R5NS36-F1
#
_cell.length_a   1.000
_cell.length_b   1.000
_cell.length_c   1.000
_cell.angle_alpha   90.00
_cell.angle_beta   90.00
_cell.angle_gamma   90.00
#
_symmetry.space_group_name_H-M   'P 1'
#
loop_
_entity.id
_entity.type
_entity.pdbx_description
1 polymer ?
#
loop_
_entity_poly.entity_id
_entity_poly.type
_entity_poly.pdbx_seq_one_letter_code
_entity_poly.pdbx_strand_id
1 'polypeptide(L)'
;MKNKTKWLTISIIIYIIFAIAVTASGLVAPSNIGLAWTLFWYLAVALFMVYFYYKNTNYDAVVYYAKQLHLTEEDLREMVPDIKKSDDVPNPDKPNLFSPIVQVSFKVLNALLPQLEKQAKEHQIPRFD
;
A
#
# COMPACT_ATOMS: atom_id res chain seq x y z
N MET A 1 -1.56 -16.91 5.56
CA MET A 1 -1.53 -16.36 4.19
C MET A 1 -0.28 -15.51 4.06
N LYS A 2 0.46 -15.61 2.94
CA LYS A 2 1.52 -14.65 2.64
C LYS A 2 0.93 -13.24 2.62
N ASN A 3 1.65 -12.23 3.09
CA ASN A 3 1.09 -10.88 3.25
C ASN A 3 0.67 -10.29 1.89
N LYS A 4 1.38 -10.66 0.82
CA LYS A 4 0.98 -10.36 -0.57
C LYS A 4 -0.41 -10.93 -0.89
N THR A 5 -0.67 -12.19 -0.56
CA THR A 5 -1.97 -12.82 -0.82
C THR A 5 -3.09 -12.10 -0.06
N LYS A 6 -2.84 -11.70 1.20
CA LYS A 6 -3.82 -10.94 2.00
C LYS A 6 -4.26 -9.65 1.32
N TRP A 7 -3.32 -8.78 0.97
CA TRP A 7 -3.66 -7.49 0.36
C TRP A 7 -4.25 -7.64 -1.04
N LEU A 8 -3.80 -8.63 -1.80
CA LEU A 8 -4.39 -8.95 -3.10
C LEU A 8 -5.86 -9.34 -2.95
N THR A 9 -6.17 -10.26 -2.02
CA THR A 9 -7.54 -10.69 -1.73
C THR A 9 -8.42 -9.51 -1.30
N ILE A 10 -7.92 -8.64 -0.41
CA ILE A 10 -8.64 -7.45 0.04
C ILE A 10 -8.94 -6.50 -1.14
N SER A 11 -7.94 -6.20 -1.98
CA SER A 11 -8.12 -5.36 -3.17
C SER A 11 -9.18 -5.92 -4.12
N ILE A 12 -9.17 -7.24 -4.35
CA ILE A 12 -10.17 -7.91 -5.22
C ILE A 12 -11.57 -7.80 -4.62
N ILE A 13 -11.72 -8.05 -3.31
CA ILE A 13 -13.01 -7.97 -2.62
C ILE A 13 -13.57 -6.54 -2.72
N ILE A 14 -12.75 -5.52 -2.47
CA ILE A 14 -13.16 -4.11 -2.59
C ILE A 14 -13.61 -3.79 -4.02
N TYR A 15 -12.87 -4.25 -5.03
CA TYR A 15 -13.24 -4.06 -6.43
C TYR A 15 -14.60 -4.70 -6.79
N ILE A 16 -14.84 -5.92 -6.32
CA ILE A 16 -16.11 -6.62 -6.54
C ILE A 16 -17.28 -5.87 -5.87
N ILE A 17 -17.09 -5.41 -4.63
CA ILE A 17 -18.10 -4.61 -3.91
C ILE A 17 -18.41 -3.33 -4.69
N PHE A 18 -17.38 -2.63 -5.18
CA PHE A 18 -17.55 -1.46 -6.04
C PHE A 18 -18.38 -1.80 -7.28
N ALA A 19 -18.00 -2.84 -8.04
CA ALA A 19 -18.68 -3.23 -9.27
C ALA A 19 -20.17 -3.56 -9.05
N ILE A 20 -20.48 -4.28 -7.97
CA ILE A 20 -21.86 -4.58 -7.58
C ILE A 20 -22.61 -3.29 -7.24
N ALA A 21 -22.03 -2.43 -6.40
CA ALA A 21 -22.68 -1.21 -5.95
C ALA A 21 -23.00 -0.24 -7.10
N VAL A 22 -22.04 -0.03 -8.02
CA VAL A 22 -22.23 0.90 -9.14
C VAL A 22 -23.14 0.34 -10.23
N THR A 23 -23.20 -0.98 -10.38
CA THR A 23 -24.16 -1.65 -11.28
C THR A 23 -25.57 -1.59 -10.71
N ALA A 24 -25.75 -1.91 -9.42
CA ALA A 24 -27.05 -1.91 -8.76
C ALA A 24 -27.66 -0.50 -8.65
N SER A 25 -26.83 0.52 -8.43
CA SER A 25 -27.28 1.92 -8.38
C SER A 25 -27.45 2.57 -9.75
N GLY A 26 -26.90 1.98 -10.82
CA GLY A 26 -26.86 2.57 -12.16
C GLY A 26 -26.00 3.84 -12.26
N LEU A 27 -25.21 4.17 -11.23
CA LEU A 27 -24.45 5.42 -11.17
C LEU A 27 -23.44 5.56 -12.31
N VAL A 28 -22.85 4.44 -12.72
CA VAL A 28 -21.93 4.37 -13.86
C VAL A 28 -22.55 3.71 -15.08
N ALA A 29 -23.88 3.66 -15.19
CA ALA A 29 -24.51 3.01 -16.34
C ALA A 29 -24.19 3.76 -17.65
N PRO A 30 -23.94 3.05 -18.77
CA PRO A 30 -23.68 3.68 -20.06
C PRO A 30 -24.82 4.59 -20.53
N SER A 31 -26.06 4.31 -20.13
CA SER A 31 -27.23 5.15 -20.42
C SER A 31 -27.18 6.52 -19.74
N ASN A 32 -26.46 6.65 -18.63
CA ASN A 32 -26.44 7.87 -17.81
C ASN A 32 -25.22 8.74 -18.12
N ILE A 33 -24.05 8.11 -18.30
CA ILE A 33 -22.77 8.83 -18.46
C ILE A 33 -22.02 8.48 -19.75
N GLY A 34 -22.57 7.57 -20.56
CA GLY A 34 -21.91 7.07 -21.77
C GLY A 34 -20.94 5.91 -21.50
N LEU A 35 -20.71 5.09 -22.53
CA LEU A 35 -19.86 3.90 -22.45
C LEU A 35 -18.41 4.24 -22.08
N ALA A 36 -17.85 5.32 -22.65
CA ALA A 36 -16.49 5.73 -22.38
C ALA A 36 -16.25 6.05 -20.89
N TRP A 37 -17.15 6.82 -20.27
CA TRP A 37 -17.06 7.15 -18.84
C TRP A 37 -17.35 5.96 -17.93
N THR A 38 -18.25 5.07 -18.34
CA THR A 38 -18.46 3.80 -17.64
C THR A 38 -17.16 3.01 -17.55
N LEU A 39 -16.53 2.77 -18.69
CA LEU A 39 -15.26 2.05 -18.78
C LEU A 39 -14.14 2.76 -18.00
N PHE A 40 -14.07 4.10 -18.09
CA PHE A 40 -13.13 4.90 -17.33
C PHE A 40 -13.21 4.62 -15.83
N TRP A 41 -14.41 4.62 -15.24
CA TRP A 41 -14.57 4.41 -13.80
C TRP A 41 -14.14 3.00 -13.36
N TYR A 42 -14.51 1.97 -14.12
CA TYR A 42 -14.06 0.60 -13.85
C TYR A 42 -12.53 0.49 -13.91
N LEU A 43 -11.90 1.07 -14.94
CA LEU A 43 -10.44 1.06 -15.08
C LEU A 43 -9.74 1.89 -13.99
N ALA A 44 -10.27 3.07 -13.66
CA ALA A 44 -9.72 3.94 -12.64
C ALA A 44 -9.71 3.25 -11.27
N VAL A 45 -10.81 2.60 -10.90
CA VAL A 45 -10.88 1.86 -9.62
C VAL A 45 -10.01 0.61 -9.65
N ALA A 46 -9.93 -0.11 -10.77
CA ALA A 46 -9.02 -1.24 -10.91
C ALA A 46 -7.55 -0.81 -10.68
N LEU A 47 -7.11 0.28 -11.32
CA LEU A 47 -5.78 0.85 -11.12
C LEU A 47 -5.57 1.32 -9.68
N PHE A 48 -6.59 1.93 -9.06
CA PHE A 48 -6.54 2.32 -7.67
C PHE A 48 -6.38 1.12 -6.73
N MET A 49 -7.03 -0.02 -7.03
CA MET A 49 -6.90 -1.27 -6.26
C MET A 49 -5.51 -1.92 -6.42
N VAL A 50 -4.92 -1.80 -7.61
CA VAL A 50 -3.51 -2.20 -7.84
C VAL A 50 -2.57 -1.33 -7.02
N TYR A 51 -2.75 0.00 -7.06
CA TYR A 51 -1.99 0.94 -6.25
C TYR A 51 -2.13 0.63 -4.75
N PHE A 52 -3.36 0.39 -4.29
CA PHE A 52 -3.65 -0.01 -2.91
C PHE A 52 -2.91 -1.28 -2.53
N TYR A 53 -2.96 -2.32 -3.36
CA TYR A 53 -2.25 -3.58 -3.13
C TYR A 53 -0.73 -3.35 -2.93
N TYR A 54 -0.10 -2.63 -3.86
CA TYR A 54 1.34 -2.37 -3.80
C TYR A 54 1.73 -1.53 -2.59
N LYS A 55 0.97 -0.47 -2.29
CA LYS A 55 1.25 0.42 -1.16
C LYS A 55 1.23 -0.34 0.17
N ASN A 56 0.21 -1.15 0.40
CA ASN A 56 0.09 -1.92 1.65
C ASN A 56 1.14 -3.04 1.72
N THR A 57 1.44 -3.71 0.61
CA THR A 57 2.50 -4.72 0.56
C THR A 57 3.87 -4.13 0.89
N ASN A 58 4.20 -2.95 0.32
CA ASN A 58 5.46 -2.27 0.59
C ASN A 58 5.54 -1.78 2.04
N TYR A 59 4.43 -1.30 2.62
CA TYR A 59 4.37 -0.94 4.03
C TYR A 59 4.68 -2.13 4.94
N ASP A 60 4.02 -3.27 4.73
CA ASP A 60 4.27 -4.47 5.52
C ASP A 60 5.71 -4.98 5.36
N ALA A 61 6.28 -4.85 4.15
CA ALA A 61 7.67 -5.19 3.90
C ALA A 61 8.63 -4.28 4.68
N VAL A 62 8.39 -2.97 4.66
CA VAL A 62 9.18 -1.99 5.43
C VAL A 62 9.10 -2.29 6.92
N VAL A 63 7.90 -2.50 7.47
CA VAL A 63 7.71 -2.86 8.89
C VAL A 63 8.41 -4.17 9.22
N TYR A 64 8.30 -5.19 8.35
CA TYR A 64 8.95 -6.47 8.55
C TYR A 64 10.47 -6.33 8.62
N TYR A 65 11.11 -5.68 7.64
CA TYR A 65 12.57 -5.53 7.65
C TYR A 65 13.04 -4.64 8.80
N ALA A 66 12.32 -3.55 9.10
CA ALA A 66 12.64 -2.69 10.22
C ALA A 66 12.62 -3.46 11.56
N LYS A 67 11.62 -4.33 11.77
CA LYS A 67 11.57 -5.21 12.96
C LYS A 67 12.76 -6.15 13.05
N GLN A 68 13.13 -6.78 11.93
CA GLN A 68 14.24 -7.74 11.89
C GLN A 68 15.61 -7.05 12.09
N LEU A 69 15.71 -5.79 11.68
CA LEU A 69 16.88 -4.94 11.86
C LEU A 69 16.86 -4.18 13.19
N HIS A 70 15.84 -4.39 14.04
CA HIS A 70 15.64 -3.68 15.31
C HIS A 70 15.62 -2.15 15.18
N LEU A 71 15.10 -1.63 14.06
CA LEU A 71 14.97 -0.20 13.79
C LEU A 71 13.69 0.36 14.40
N THR A 72 13.77 1.60 14.86
CA THR A 72 12.65 2.39 15.39
C THR A 72 12.02 3.29 14.32
N GLU A 73 10.91 3.95 14.66
CA GLU A 73 10.31 4.96 13.78
C GLU A 73 11.28 6.14 13.50
N GLU A 74 12.09 6.52 14.49
CA GLU A 74 13.07 7.60 14.37
C GLU A 74 14.19 7.21 13.39
N ASP A 75 14.72 5.99 13.51
CA ASP A 75 15.73 5.47 12.58
C ASP A 75 15.21 5.46 11.13
N LEU A 76 13.97 5.01 10.94
CA LEU A 76 13.33 5.04 9.62
C LEU A 76 13.14 6.46 9.11
N ARG A 77 12.84 7.43 9.98
CA ARG A 77 12.70 8.83 9.58
C ARG A 77 14.01 9.42 9.08
N GLU A 78 15.13 9.08 9.72
CA GLU A 78 16.47 9.52 9.31
C GLU A 78 16.91 8.91 7.97
N MET A 79 16.43 7.72 7.64
CA MET A 79 16.72 7.05 6.35
C MET A 79 15.98 7.68 5.15
N VAL A 80 14.99 8.56 5.37
CA VAL A 80 14.21 9.16 4.29
C VAL A 80 14.77 10.56 3.95
N PRO A 81 15.26 10.76 2.71
CA PRO A 81 15.73 12.08 2.28
C PRO A 81 14.56 13.06 2.14
N ASP A 82 14.79 14.30 2.56
CA ASP A 82 13.83 15.42 2.43
C ASP A 82 12.44 15.11 3.02
N ILE A 83 12.40 14.43 4.18
CA ILE A 83 11.16 14.17 4.89
C ILE A 83 10.70 15.41 5.66
N LYS A 84 9.44 15.80 5.50
CA LYS A 84 8.88 16.87 6.32
C LYS A 84 8.57 16.33 7.72
N LYS A 85 8.64 17.19 8.74
CA LYS A 85 8.22 16.82 10.10
C LYS A 85 6.75 16.38 10.17
N SER A 86 5.92 16.84 9.24
CA SER A 86 4.51 16.47 9.12
C SER A 86 4.28 15.13 8.42
N ASP A 87 5.29 14.55 7.79
CA ASP A 87 5.13 13.29 7.05
C ASP A 87 5.20 12.12 8.04
N ASP A 88 4.24 11.21 7.93
CA ASP A 88 4.22 9.97 8.70
C ASP A 88 5.23 8.95 8.14
N VAL A 89 5.86 8.22 9.05
CA VAL A 89 6.80 7.14 8.75
C VAL A 89 6.24 5.85 9.35
N PRO A 90 6.48 4.67 8.74
CA PRO A 90 6.07 3.41 9.33
C PRO A 90 6.65 3.25 10.74
N ASN A 91 5.81 2.90 11.71
CA ASN A 91 6.24 2.57 13.06
C ASN A 91 6.30 1.03 13.21
N PRO A 92 7.50 0.43 13.40
CA PRO A 92 7.64 -1.01 13.56
C PRO A 92 7.02 -1.53 14.86
N ASP A 93 7.12 -0.79 15.96
CA ASP A 93 6.61 -1.19 17.28
C ASP A 93 5.10 -1.11 17.39
N LYS A 94 4.49 -0.18 16.65
CA LYS A 94 3.05 0.04 16.58
C LYS A 94 2.58 0.00 15.13
N PRO A 95 2.57 -1.17 14.48
CA PRO A 95 2.14 -1.29 13.09
C PRO A 95 0.63 -1.08 13.03
N ASN A 96 0.23 0.16 12.74
CA ASN A 96 -1.18 0.52 12.62
C ASN A 96 -1.80 -0.18 11.41
N LEU A 97 -2.87 -0.95 11.65
CA LEU A 97 -3.57 -1.74 10.63
C LEU A 97 -4.13 -0.89 9.47
N PHE A 98 -4.38 0.41 9.72
CA PHE A 98 -4.99 1.36 8.77
C PHE A 98 -4.04 2.48 8.33
N SER A 99 -2.84 2.58 8.91
CA SER A 99 -1.85 3.62 8.55
C SER A 99 -1.39 3.60 7.08
N PRO A 100 -1.23 2.44 6.40
CA PRO A 100 -0.82 2.46 4.99
C PRO A 100 -1.86 3.06 4.04
N ILE A 101 -3.13 3.14 4.44
CA ILE A 101 -4.19 3.68 3.57
C ILE A 101 -4.10 5.20 3.48
N VAL A 102 -3.76 5.90 4.57
CA VAL A 102 -3.94 7.36 4.66
C VAL A 102 -2.69 8.12 5.07
N GLN A 103 -1.83 7.54 5.91
CA GLN A 103 -0.81 8.30 6.64
C GLN A 103 0.55 8.26 5.95
N VAL A 104 1.08 7.05 5.70
CA VAL A 104 2.41 6.94 5.09
C VAL A 104 2.32 7.15 3.58
N SER A 105 3.11 8.09 3.08
CA SER A 105 3.18 8.38 1.65
C SER A 105 3.94 7.29 0.88
N PHE A 106 3.59 7.10 -0.39
CA PHE A 106 4.31 6.15 -1.24
C PHE A 106 5.78 6.57 -1.47
N LYS A 107 6.07 7.88 -1.42
CA LYS A 107 7.44 8.43 -1.49
C LYS A 107 8.31 7.88 -0.36
N VAL A 108 7.80 7.92 0.88
CA VAL A 108 8.49 7.41 2.07
C VAL A 108 8.78 5.91 1.92
N LEU A 109 7.78 5.12 1.52
CA LEU A 109 7.95 3.67 1.32
C LEU A 109 8.99 3.34 0.24
N ASN A 110 9.00 4.07 -0.87
CA ASN A 110 9.96 3.86 -1.96
C ASN A 110 11.38 4.30 -1.60
N ALA A 111 11.54 5.23 -0.66
CA ALA A 111 12.86 5.61 -0.15
C ALA A 111 13.40 4.55 0.83
N LEU A 112 12.53 4.00 1.69
CA LEU A 112 12.90 3.05 2.74
C LEU A 112 13.18 1.65 2.22
N LEU A 113 12.27 1.11 1.39
CA LEU A 113 12.27 -0.30 1.03
C LEU A 113 13.59 -0.76 0.39
N PRO A 114 14.19 -0.05 -0.59
CA PRO A 114 15.47 -0.48 -1.19
C PRO A 114 16.63 -0.50 -0.19
N GLN A 115 16.66 0.46 0.74
CA GLN A 115 17.70 0.55 1.77
C GLN A 115 17.57 -0.59 2.78
N LEU A 116 16.34 -0.85 3.24
CA LEU A 116 16.04 -1.94 4.16
C LEU A 116 16.29 -3.31 3.52
N GLU A 117 15.92 -3.50 2.24
CA GLU A 117 16.24 -4.74 1.52
C GLU A 117 17.75 -4.94 1.36
N LYS A 118 18.51 -3.87 1.16
CA LYS A 118 19.98 -3.94 1.10
C LYS A 118 20.57 -4.37 2.44
N GLN A 119 20.18 -3.70 3.52
CA GLN A 119 20.63 -4.07 4.88
C GLN A 119 20.18 -5.50 5.24
N ALA A 120 18.94 -5.87 4.93
CA ALA A 120 18.43 -7.21 5.17
C ALA A 120 19.28 -8.29 4.47
N LYS A 121 19.74 -8.05 3.24
CA LYS A 121 20.65 -8.97 2.55
C LYS A 121 22.00 -9.08 3.23
N GLU A 122 22.56 -7.96 3.70
CA GLU A 122 23.84 -7.93 4.42
C GLU A 122 23.75 -8.70 5.75
N HIS A 123 22.61 -8.62 6.44
CA HIS A 123 22.33 -9.32 7.69
C HIS A 123 21.70 -10.71 7.49
N GLN A 124 21.63 -11.23 6.26
CA GLN A 124 21.06 -12.54 5.91
C GLN A 124 19.60 -12.74 6.40
N ILE A 125 18.83 -11.66 6.48
CA ILE A 125 17.42 -11.68 6.89
C ILE A 125 16.58 -12.26 5.74
N PRO A 126 15.62 -13.18 6.03
CA PRO A 126 14.75 -13.76 5.02
C PRO A 126 13.93 -12.70 4.28
N ARG A 127 13.69 -12.93 2.98
CA ARG A 127 12.90 -12.02 2.15
C ARG A 127 11.44 -11.97 2.60
N PHE A 128 10.84 -10.78 2.49
CA PHE A 128 9.41 -10.57 2.71
C PHE A 128 8.53 -11.24 1.62
N ASP A 129 7.54 -12.02 2.08
CA ASP A 129 6.70 -12.89 1.26
C ASP A 129 5.20 -12.57 1.30
#